data_AF-F2K2Q5-F1
#
_entry.id   AF-F2K2Q5-F1
#
_cell.length_a   1.000
_cell.length_b   1.000
_cell.length_c   1.000
_cell.angle_alpha   90.00
_cell.angle_beta   90.00
_cell.angle_gamma   90.00
#
_symmetry.space_group_name_H-M   'P 1'
#
loop_
_entity.id
_entity.type
_entity.pdbx_description
1 polymer ?
#
loop_
_entity_poly.entity_id
_entity_poly.type
_entity_poly.pdbx_seq_one_letter_code
_entity_poly.pdbx_strand_id
1 'polypeptide(L)'
;MPEVDIVFTPKEKIELLKKQKASFEKQADKFRFRVTHLSIAIALGWILLIGLGYLENELDGTKEILTFSMGGIAAGSGIYVFLIYYVRFFTWFAKSNVDKQLLKEGAANLQDTIETDFVTKLVQINFKYLDQYYEQTQNQANKSFFLAAFASLAGLAVITTGIVMMYNGSGDVTPAYVTTAAGVTSEFIAAIFFYFYNQTVSKMSDYHDKLVVTQNISLALKIAEDLETDDRSDTQKQLVDRLSENVNEYLTRK
;
A
#
# COMPACT_ATOMS: atom_id res chain seq x y z
N MET A 1 7.03 36.90 22.15
CA MET A 1 6.43 37.11 20.81
C MET A 1 5.35 36.06 20.66
N PRO A 2 4.07 36.44 20.52
CA PRO A 2 3.02 35.46 20.29
C PRO A 2 3.21 34.88 18.87
N GLU A 3 3.21 33.56 18.74
CA GLU A 3 3.09 32.88 17.45
C GLU A 3 1.81 33.39 16.79
N VAL A 4 1.97 34.15 15.70
CA VAL A 4 0.85 34.50 14.83
C VAL A 4 0.49 33.20 14.11
N ASP A 5 -0.55 32.53 14.58
CA ASP A 5 -1.16 31.41 13.87
C ASP A 5 -1.61 31.93 12.51
N ILE A 6 -0.81 31.68 11.48
CA ILE A 6 -1.12 32.05 10.10
C ILE A 6 -2.26 31.13 9.67
N VAL A 7 -3.49 31.62 9.77
CA VAL A 7 -4.69 30.92 9.30
C VAL A 7 -4.65 30.95 7.77
N PHE A 8 -4.09 29.90 7.17
CA PHE A 8 -4.07 29.73 5.72
C PHE A 8 -5.48 29.55 5.18
N THR A 9 -5.79 30.22 4.08
CA THR A 9 -7.04 29.94 3.35
C THR A 9 -6.99 28.53 2.75
N PRO A 10 -8.14 27.87 2.54
CA PRO A 10 -8.16 26.50 2.00
C PRO A 10 -7.43 26.37 0.65
N LYS A 11 -7.42 27.41 -0.19
CA LYS A 11 -6.68 27.44 -1.47
C LYS A 11 -5.16 27.45 -1.26
N GLU A 12 -4.66 28.26 -0.33
CA GLU A 12 -3.23 28.32 -0.01
C GLU A 12 -2.73 27.01 0.60
N LYS A 13 -3.55 26.38 1.44
CA LYS A 13 -3.24 25.08 2.03
C LYS A 13 -3.16 23.96 0.97
N ILE A 14 -4.06 23.98 -0.02
CA ILE A 14 -4.01 23.06 -1.16
C ILE A 14 -2.72 23.25 -1.99
N GLU A 15 -2.31 24.50 -2.24
CA GLU A 15 -1.09 24.78 -3.00
C GLU A 15 0.17 24.33 -2.24
N LEU A 16 0.19 24.51 -0.92
CA LEU A 16 1.27 24.08 -0.04
C LEU A 16 1.38 22.55 0.01
N LEU A 17 0.25 21.84 0.09
CA LEU A 17 0.20 20.38 0.01
C LEU A 17 0.66 19.86 -1.36
N LYS A 18 0.32 20.53 -2.47
CA LYS A 18 0.85 20.18 -3.80
C LYS A 18 2.37 20.35 -3.87
N LYS A 19 2.91 21.42 -3.30
CA LYS A 19 4.37 21.66 -3.21
C LYS A 19 5.06 20.58 -2.36
N GLN A 20 4.48 20.20 -1.22
CA GLN A 20 4.97 19.10 -0.39
C GLN A 20 4.95 17.75 -1.13
N LYS A 21 3.87 17.45 -1.87
CA LYS A 21 3.80 16.24 -2.69
C LYS A 21 4.92 16.18 -3.74
N ALA A 22 5.14 17.29 -4.45
CA ALA A 22 6.20 17.38 -5.46
C ALA A 22 7.61 17.25 -4.87
N SER A 23 7.84 17.70 -3.63
CA SER A 23 9.13 17.54 -2.97
C SER A 23 9.40 16.09 -2.57
N PHE A 24 8.38 15.34 -2.13
CA PHE A 24 8.50 13.90 -1.87
C PHE A 24 8.79 13.10 -3.14
N GLU A 25 8.16 13.46 -4.28
CA GLU A 25 8.45 12.82 -5.57
C GLU A 25 9.91 13.06 -6.02
N LYS A 26 10.40 14.29 -5.89
CA LYS A 26 11.82 14.59 -6.15
C LYS A 26 12.78 13.84 -5.22
N GLN A 27 12.43 13.67 -3.95
CA GLN A 27 13.26 12.90 -3.01
C GLN A 27 13.27 11.41 -3.36
N ALA A 28 12.13 10.83 -3.74
CA ALA A 28 12.03 9.45 -4.17
C ALA A 28 12.86 9.18 -5.44
N ASP A 29 12.84 10.12 -6.41
CA ASP A 29 13.65 10.02 -7.62
C ASP A 29 15.15 10.14 -7.36
N LYS A 30 15.55 10.91 -6.34
CA LYS A 30 16.96 11.03 -5.94
C LYS A 30 17.52 9.68 -5.46
N PHE A 31 16.68 8.87 -4.81
CA PHE A 31 16.98 7.52 -4.30
C PHE A 31 16.68 6.38 -5.29
N ARG A 32 16.51 6.70 -6.57
CA ARG A 32 16.36 5.69 -7.62
C ARG A 32 17.61 4.80 -7.69
N PHE A 33 17.40 3.52 -8.00
CA PHE A 33 18.47 2.53 -8.11
C PHE A 33 19.61 3.04 -9.01
N ARG A 34 20.80 3.19 -8.43
CA ARG A 34 22.03 3.51 -9.16
C ARG A 34 23.05 2.44 -8.91
N VAL A 35 23.66 1.96 -10.00
CA VAL A 35 24.70 0.93 -9.99
C VAL A 35 25.88 1.35 -9.09
N THR A 36 26.21 2.64 -9.06
CA THR A 36 27.32 3.17 -8.23
C THR A 36 27.12 2.95 -6.73
N HIS A 37 25.89 3.08 -6.22
CA HIS A 37 25.62 2.90 -4.78
C HIS A 37 25.58 1.42 -4.42
N LEU A 38 25.09 0.58 -5.34
CA LEU A 38 25.15 -0.88 -5.20
C LEU A 38 26.60 -1.36 -5.10
N SER A 39 27.50 -0.86 -5.96
CA SER A 39 28.92 -1.22 -5.93
C SER A 39 29.58 -0.83 -4.61
N ILE A 40 29.25 0.35 -4.04
CA ILE A 40 29.77 0.79 -2.75
C ILE A 40 29.25 -0.11 -1.61
N ALA A 41 27.96 -0.46 -1.62
CA ALA A 41 27.38 -1.33 -0.60
C ALA A 41 27.97 -2.75 -0.63
N ILE A 42 28.20 -3.29 -1.84
CA ILE A 42 28.90 -4.57 -2.03
C ILE A 42 30.32 -4.50 -1.50
N ALA A 43 31.06 -3.43 -1.82
CA ALA A 43 32.43 -3.25 -1.33
C ALA A 43 32.49 -3.14 0.21
N LEU A 44 31.56 -2.41 0.83
CA LEU A 44 31.47 -2.30 2.28
C LEU A 44 31.10 -3.63 2.95
N GLY A 45 30.12 -4.36 2.41
CA GLY A 45 29.74 -5.68 2.91
C GLY A 45 30.89 -6.69 2.80
N TRP A 46 31.64 -6.63 1.70
CA TRP A 46 32.82 -7.46 1.47
C TRP A 46 33.95 -7.16 2.45
N ILE A 47 34.30 -5.88 2.63
CA ILE A 47 35.33 -5.45 3.60
C ILE A 47 34.96 -5.86 5.03
N LEU A 48 33.69 -5.70 5.41
CA LEU A 48 33.23 -5.95 6.77
C LEU A 48 33.28 -7.45 7.12
N LEU A 49 32.80 -8.32 6.23
CA LEU A 49 32.82 -9.76 6.47
C LEU A 49 34.22 -10.37 6.39
N ILE A 50 35.08 -9.89 5.48
CA ILE A 50 36.49 -10.31 5.44
C ILE A 50 37.24 -9.83 6.68
N GLY A 51 37.02 -8.58 7.12
CA GLY A 51 37.64 -8.04 8.33
C GLY A 51 37.27 -8.84 9.59
N LEU A 52 36.02 -9.30 9.70
CA LEU A 52 35.58 -10.19 10.77
C LEU A 52 36.25 -11.57 10.69
N GLY A 53 36.31 -12.18 9.51
CA GLY A 53 37.00 -13.46 9.32
C GLY A 53 38.50 -13.40 9.67
N TYR A 54 39.16 -12.26 9.44
CA TYR A 54 40.54 -12.03 9.88
C TYR A 54 40.68 -11.90 11.40
N LEU A 55 39.71 -11.29 12.07
CA LEU A 55 39.71 -11.10 13.53
C LEU A 55 39.45 -12.40 14.28
N GLU A 56 38.60 -13.28 13.74
CA GLU A 56 38.28 -14.59 14.33
C GLU A 56 39.31 -15.67 13.94
N ASN A 57 40.30 -15.32 13.11
CA ASN A 57 41.34 -16.23 12.61
C ASN A 57 40.76 -17.43 11.84
N GLU A 58 39.58 -17.28 11.24
CA GLU A 58 38.86 -18.30 10.45
C GLU A 58 39.28 -18.31 8.95
N LEU A 59 40.24 -17.48 8.56
CA LEU A 59 40.72 -17.35 7.18
C LEU A 59 42.09 -18.02 7.02
N ASP A 60 42.13 -19.36 7.13
CA ASP A 60 43.37 -20.13 6.99
C ASP A 60 43.51 -20.74 5.58
N GLY A 61 42.38 -20.92 4.87
CA GLY A 61 42.32 -21.51 3.52
C GLY A 61 41.70 -20.62 2.43
N THR A 62 42.11 -20.86 1.17
CA THR A 62 41.55 -20.19 -0.03
C THR A 62 40.03 -20.39 -0.20
N LYS A 63 39.49 -21.52 0.29
CA LYS A 63 38.05 -21.81 0.28
C LYS A 63 37.26 -21.00 1.30
N GLU A 64 37.85 -20.70 2.46
CA GLU A 64 37.23 -19.88 3.50
C GLU A 64 37.19 -18.41 3.05
N ILE A 65 38.30 -17.91 2.48
CA ILE A 65 38.37 -16.58 1.87
C ILE A 65 37.30 -16.40 0.78
N LEU A 66 37.10 -17.43 -0.06
CA LEU A 66 36.07 -17.39 -1.10
C LEU A 66 34.65 -17.37 -0.51
N THR A 67 34.38 -18.19 0.52
CA THR A 67 33.07 -18.26 1.19
C THR A 67 32.72 -16.94 1.89
N PHE A 68 33.65 -16.37 2.66
CA PHE A 68 33.47 -15.07 3.32
C PHE A 68 33.30 -13.93 2.30
N SER A 69 34.02 -13.97 1.18
CA SER A 69 33.86 -13.01 0.09
C SER A 69 32.46 -13.06 -0.52
N MET A 70 31.95 -14.25 -0.82
CA MET A 70 30.59 -14.42 -1.36
C MET A 70 29.53 -13.97 -0.34
N GLY A 71 29.72 -14.29 0.94
CA GLY A 71 28.85 -13.82 2.03
C GLY A 71 28.82 -12.29 2.14
N GLY A 72 29.98 -11.64 2.03
CA GLY A 72 30.12 -10.18 2.07
C GLY A 72 29.37 -9.47 0.95
N ILE A 73 29.49 -10.00 -0.28
CA ILE A 73 28.77 -9.49 -1.45
C ILE A 73 27.25 -9.67 -1.29
N ALA A 74 26.81 -10.84 -0.81
CA ALA A 74 25.40 -11.13 -0.57
C ALA A 74 24.81 -10.22 0.52
N ALA A 75 25.52 -10.03 1.64
CA ALA A 75 25.09 -9.15 2.72
C ALA A 75 25.00 -7.68 2.28
N GLY A 76 26.04 -7.17 1.60
CA GLY A 76 26.08 -5.80 1.11
C GLY A 76 24.98 -5.48 0.09
N SER A 77 24.73 -6.41 -0.85
CA SER A 77 23.63 -6.28 -1.82
C SER A 77 22.25 -6.37 -1.15
N GLY A 78 22.06 -7.29 -0.19
CA GLY A 78 20.82 -7.42 0.58
C GLY A 78 20.46 -6.16 1.37
N ILE A 79 21.43 -5.59 2.10
CA ILE A 79 21.24 -4.37 2.89
C ILE A 79 20.87 -3.18 1.99
N TYR A 80 21.51 -3.05 0.82
CA TYR A 80 21.22 -1.98 -0.12
C TYR A 80 19.81 -2.08 -0.71
N VAL A 81 19.40 -3.29 -1.11
CA VAL A 81 18.04 -3.53 -1.59
C VAL A 81 17.03 -3.21 -0.50
N PHE A 82 17.28 -3.66 0.74
CA PHE A 82 16.43 -3.36 1.89
C PHE A 82 16.30 -1.85 2.14
N LEU A 83 17.40 -1.09 2.13
CA LEU A 83 17.39 0.37 2.30
C LEU A 83 16.57 1.08 1.22
N ILE A 84 16.69 0.67 -0.04
CA ILE A 84 15.87 1.23 -1.13
C ILE A 84 14.39 0.98 -0.88
N TYR A 85 14.03 -0.26 -0.54
CA TYR A 85 12.63 -0.60 -0.24
C TYR A 85 12.12 0.18 0.97
N TYR A 86 12.93 0.35 2.01
CA TYR A 86 12.58 1.12 3.19
C TYR A 86 12.32 2.60 2.88
N VAL A 87 13.22 3.27 2.15
CA VAL A 87 13.05 4.68 1.74
C VAL A 87 11.82 4.84 0.83
N ARG A 88 11.60 3.91 -0.10
CA ARG A 88 10.41 3.91 -0.96
C ARG A 88 9.12 3.70 -0.18
N PHE A 89 9.13 2.82 0.81
CA PHE A 89 8.00 2.60 1.69
C PHE A 89 7.68 3.87 2.50
N PHE A 90 8.69 4.52 3.08
CA PHE A 90 8.50 5.72 3.88
C PHE A 90 8.00 6.91 3.05
N THR A 91 8.56 7.12 1.86
CA THR A 91 8.11 8.18 0.93
C THR A 91 6.69 7.92 0.41
N TRP A 92 6.34 6.67 0.11
CA TRP A 92 4.96 6.27 -0.21
C TRP A 92 4.00 6.56 0.95
N PHE A 93 4.39 6.23 2.17
CA PHE A 93 3.58 6.48 3.37
C PHE A 93 3.37 7.98 3.61
N ALA A 94 4.42 8.80 3.49
CA ALA A 94 4.35 10.25 3.61
C ALA A 94 3.45 10.87 2.52
N LYS A 95 3.59 10.44 1.26
CA LYS A 95 2.76 10.89 0.12
C LYS A 95 1.28 10.56 0.34
N SER A 96 0.96 9.35 0.81
CA SER A 96 -0.42 8.94 1.10
C SER A 96 -1.10 9.86 2.11
N ASN A 97 -0.37 10.31 3.13
CA ASN A 97 -0.91 11.23 4.12
C ASN A 97 -1.20 12.63 3.54
N VAL A 98 -0.32 13.12 2.67
CA VAL A 98 -0.53 14.40 1.95
C VAL A 98 -1.72 14.31 1.00
N ASP A 99 -1.87 13.21 0.25
CA ASP A 99 -3.01 13.01 -0.66
C ASP A 99 -4.34 13.00 0.11
N LYS A 100 -4.39 12.36 1.29
CA LYS A 100 -5.57 12.40 2.19
C LYS A 100 -5.92 13.83 2.63
N GLN A 101 -4.93 14.62 3.02
CA GLN A 101 -5.14 16.02 3.41
C GLN A 101 -5.60 16.87 2.22
N LEU A 102 -5.02 16.66 1.03
CA LEU A 102 -5.39 17.37 -0.20
C LEU A 102 -6.87 17.17 -0.56
N LEU A 103 -7.42 15.97 -0.35
CA LEU A 103 -8.85 15.75 -0.54
C LEU A 103 -9.67 16.44 0.53
N LYS A 104 -9.28 16.32 1.80
CA LYS A 104 -10.03 16.91 2.92
C LYS A 104 -10.15 18.42 2.77
N GLU A 105 -9.03 19.08 2.47
CA GLU A 105 -8.99 20.53 2.23
C GLU A 105 -9.68 20.90 0.92
N GLY A 106 -9.61 20.06 -0.10
CA GLY A 106 -10.40 20.21 -1.32
C GLY A 106 -11.90 20.19 -1.04
N ALA A 107 -12.38 19.22 -0.27
CA ALA A 107 -13.78 19.10 0.12
C ALA A 107 -14.25 20.30 0.98
N ALA A 108 -13.42 20.75 1.93
CA ALA A 108 -13.70 21.94 2.73
C ALA A 108 -13.76 23.23 1.89
N ASN A 109 -12.81 23.42 0.96
CA ASN A 109 -12.85 24.57 0.05
C ASN A 109 -14.09 24.58 -0.84
N LEU A 110 -14.52 23.39 -1.29
CA LEU A 110 -15.74 23.24 -2.04
C LEU A 110 -16.96 23.65 -1.21
N GLN A 111 -17.02 23.32 0.08
CA GLN A 111 -18.10 23.71 1.02
C GLN A 111 -18.22 25.22 1.23
N ASP A 112 -17.10 25.94 1.29
CA ASP A 112 -17.08 27.40 1.47
C ASP A 112 -17.44 28.19 0.20
N THR A 113 -17.43 27.55 -0.98
CA THR A 113 -17.66 28.21 -2.28
C THR A 113 -19.06 27.94 -2.85
N ILE A 114 -20.07 27.70 -2.01
CA ILE A 114 -21.38 27.17 -2.44
C ILE A 114 -22.49 28.20 -2.31
N GLU A 115 -22.95 28.73 -3.45
CA GLU A 115 -24.31 29.24 -3.59
C GLU A 115 -25.08 28.64 -4.78
N THR A 116 -24.45 27.95 -5.74
CA THR A 116 -25.16 27.54 -6.98
C THR A 116 -24.97 26.10 -7.46
N ASP A 117 -24.24 25.23 -6.76
CA ASP A 117 -24.02 23.86 -7.25
C ASP A 117 -23.68 22.84 -6.14
N PHE A 118 -24.36 22.96 -4.98
CA PHE A 118 -24.09 22.14 -3.78
C PHE A 118 -24.12 20.65 -4.08
N VAL A 119 -25.19 20.20 -4.74
CA VAL A 119 -25.45 18.79 -5.01
C VAL A 119 -24.40 18.23 -5.97
N THR A 120 -24.17 18.86 -7.13
CA THR A 120 -23.18 18.38 -8.11
C THR A 120 -21.77 18.32 -7.54
N LYS A 121 -21.36 19.33 -6.77
CA LYS A 121 -20.04 19.38 -6.13
C LYS A 121 -19.88 18.28 -5.07
N LEU A 122 -20.88 18.09 -4.21
CA LEU A 122 -20.84 17.08 -3.16
C LEU A 122 -20.84 15.66 -3.73
N VAL A 123 -21.58 15.44 -4.82
CA VAL A 123 -21.55 14.24 -5.64
C VAL A 123 -20.16 14.00 -6.24
N GLN A 124 -19.56 14.98 -6.91
CA GLN A 124 -18.22 14.87 -7.48
C GLN A 124 -17.15 14.55 -6.43
N ILE A 125 -17.26 15.16 -5.24
CA ILE A 125 -16.37 14.89 -4.11
C ILE A 125 -16.52 13.45 -3.65
N ASN A 126 -17.76 12.98 -3.43
CA ASN A 126 -18.02 11.60 -3.04
C ASN A 126 -17.47 10.62 -4.07
N PHE A 127 -17.70 10.87 -5.37
CA PHE A 127 -17.11 10.07 -6.44
C PHE A 127 -15.60 9.97 -6.35
N LYS A 128 -14.93 11.11 -6.20
CA LYS A 128 -13.47 11.15 -6.10
C LYS A 128 -12.96 10.39 -4.88
N TYR A 129 -13.63 10.50 -3.74
CA TYR A 129 -13.28 9.75 -2.54
C TYR A 129 -13.49 8.25 -2.72
N LEU A 130 -14.61 7.86 -3.33
CA LEU A 130 -14.95 6.47 -3.57
C LEU A 130 -14.00 5.82 -4.58
N ASP A 131 -13.68 6.52 -5.67
CA ASP A 131 -12.71 6.08 -6.69
C ASP A 131 -11.31 5.94 -6.09
N GLN A 132 -10.88 6.92 -5.30
CA GLN A 132 -9.60 6.84 -4.61
C GLN A 132 -9.56 5.71 -3.58
N TYR A 133 -10.65 5.45 -2.85
CA TYR A 133 -10.72 4.32 -1.94
C TYR A 133 -10.63 3.01 -2.73
N TYR A 134 -11.34 2.90 -3.86
CA TYR A 134 -11.28 1.74 -4.75
C TYR A 134 -9.84 1.50 -5.26
N GLU A 135 -9.15 2.53 -5.76
CA GLU A 135 -7.75 2.44 -6.16
C GLU A 135 -6.84 2.02 -4.99
N GLN A 136 -7.07 2.55 -3.79
CA GLN A 136 -6.29 2.20 -2.60
C GLN A 136 -6.49 0.73 -2.22
N THR A 137 -7.73 0.25 -2.19
CA THR A 137 -8.06 -1.14 -1.87
C THR A 137 -7.52 -2.09 -2.94
N GLN A 138 -7.62 -1.73 -4.22
CA GLN A 138 -7.03 -2.50 -5.31
C GLN A 138 -5.52 -2.62 -5.16
N ASN A 139 -4.84 -1.51 -4.89
CA ASN A 139 -3.40 -1.49 -4.69
C ASN A 139 -2.98 -2.28 -3.44
N GLN A 140 -3.76 -2.21 -2.36
CA GLN A 140 -3.51 -3.00 -1.14
C GLN A 140 -3.71 -4.50 -1.40
N ALA A 141 -4.75 -4.88 -2.14
CA ALA A 141 -5.02 -6.27 -2.51
C ALA A 141 -3.90 -6.83 -3.41
N ASN A 142 -3.48 -6.09 -4.43
CA ASN A 142 -2.38 -6.49 -5.32
C ASN A 142 -1.07 -6.67 -4.55
N LYS A 143 -0.70 -5.74 -3.66
CA LYS A 143 0.50 -5.87 -2.82
C LYS A 143 0.42 -7.08 -1.89
N SER A 144 -0.74 -7.31 -1.28
CA SER A 144 -0.96 -8.46 -0.39
C SER A 144 -0.86 -9.79 -1.14
N PHE A 145 -1.38 -9.85 -2.37
CA PHE A 145 -1.25 -11.01 -3.26
C PHE A 145 0.21 -11.32 -3.57
N PHE A 146 1.01 -10.32 -3.99
CA PHE A 146 2.43 -10.54 -4.30
C PHE A 146 3.24 -10.94 -3.06
N LEU A 147 2.94 -10.38 -1.89
CA LEU A 147 3.57 -10.78 -0.62
C LEU A 147 3.25 -12.23 -0.26
N ALA A 148 1.98 -12.64 -0.39
CA ALA A 148 1.54 -14.01 -0.15
C ALA A 148 2.22 -15.00 -1.11
N ALA A 149 2.24 -14.67 -2.40
CA ALA A 149 2.88 -15.49 -3.44
C ALA A 149 4.39 -15.65 -3.20
N PHE A 150 5.08 -14.57 -2.82
CA PHE A 150 6.50 -14.61 -2.49
C PHE A 150 6.77 -15.45 -1.23
N ALA A 151 5.96 -15.29 -0.18
CA ALA A 151 6.08 -16.07 1.06
C ALA A 151 5.86 -17.58 0.83
N SER A 152 4.88 -17.95 -0.01
CA SER A 152 4.66 -19.34 -0.40
C SER A 152 5.83 -19.90 -1.22
N LEU A 153 6.32 -19.15 -2.22
CA LEU A 153 7.47 -19.59 -3.02
C LEU A 153 8.75 -19.76 -2.19
N ALA A 154 9.00 -18.83 -1.25
CA ALA A 154 10.13 -18.92 -0.33
C ALA A 154 9.98 -20.12 0.62
N GLY A 155 8.78 -20.36 1.16
CA GLY A 155 8.47 -21.53 1.98
C GLY A 155 8.73 -22.84 1.26
N LEU A 156 8.25 -22.97 0.01
CA LEU A 156 8.50 -24.12 -0.85
C LEU A 156 10.00 -24.34 -1.10
N ALA A 157 10.76 -23.28 -1.36
CA ALA A 157 12.21 -23.37 -1.59
C ALA A 157 12.96 -23.86 -0.34
N VAL A 158 12.56 -23.38 0.84
CA VAL A 158 13.09 -23.83 2.14
C VAL A 158 12.81 -25.32 2.33
N ILE A 159 11.54 -25.76 2.20
CA ILE A 159 11.16 -27.19 2.30
C ILE A 159 11.99 -28.05 1.33
N THR A 160 12.06 -27.64 0.06
CA THR A 160 12.78 -28.38 -0.98
C THR A 160 14.26 -28.51 -0.64
N THR A 161 14.89 -27.44 -0.16
CA THR A 161 16.29 -27.46 0.28
C THR A 161 16.49 -28.42 1.45
N GLY A 162 15.59 -28.42 2.43
CA GLY A 162 15.63 -29.33 3.57
C GLY A 162 15.55 -30.80 3.16
N ILE A 163 14.66 -31.12 2.23
CA ILE A 163 14.52 -32.47 1.67
C ILE A 163 15.80 -32.88 0.92
N VAL A 164 16.37 -32.00 0.09
CA VAL A 164 17.62 -32.29 -0.64
C VAL A 164 18.79 -32.51 0.32
N MET A 165 18.93 -31.69 1.37
CA MET A 165 19.97 -31.86 2.39
C MET A 165 19.82 -33.19 3.15
N MET A 166 18.58 -33.64 3.40
CA MET A 166 18.32 -34.93 4.03
C MET A 166 18.85 -36.11 3.19
N TYR A 167 18.73 -36.06 1.86
CA TYR A 167 19.18 -37.14 0.98
C TYR A 167 20.68 -37.09 0.63
N ASN A 168 21.33 -35.93 0.76
CA ASN A 168 22.76 -35.75 0.42
C ASN A 168 23.75 -36.16 1.54
N GLY A 169 23.28 -36.75 2.65
CA GLY A 169 24.13 -37.51 3.57
C GLY A 169 25.04 -36.69 4.50
N SER A 170 24.82 -35.38 4.67
CA SER A 170 25.55 -34.55 5.64
C SER A 170 25.06 -34.76 7.08
N GLY A 171 25.31 -35.97 7.61
CA GLY A 171 25.56 -36.26 9.03
C GLY A 171 24.44 -36.14 10.06
N ASP A 172 23.54 -35.16 9.98
CA ASP A 172 22.53 -34.90 11.01
C ASP A 172 21.14 -34.74 10.39
N VAL A 173 20.14 -35.43 10.97
CA VAL A 173 18.71 -35.24 10.64
C VAL A 173 18.14 -33.94 11.25
N THR A 174 18.88 -33.31 12.17
CA THR A 174 18.48 -32.10 12.89
C THR A 174 18.15 -30.91 11.96
N PRO A 175 18.97 -30.58 10.94
CA PRO A 175 18.66 -29.50 9.99
C PRO A 175 17.39 -29.77 9.19
N ALA A 176 17.12 -31.04 8.81
CA ALA A 176 15.93 -31.41 8.05
C ALA A 176 14.63 -31.15 8.83
N TYR A 177 14.60 -31.42 10.14
CA TYR A 177 13.45 -31.11 10.99
C TYR A 177 13.22 -29.61 11.10
N VAL A 178 14.29 -28.82 11.29
CA VAL A 178 14.21 -27.36 11.39
C VAL A 178 13.70 -26.75 10.08
N THR A 179 14.22 -27.22 8.95
CA THR A 179 13.82 -26.73 7.62
C THR A 179 12.38 -27.10 7.29
N THR A 180 11.94 -28.31 7.64
CA THR A 180 10.54 -28.74 7.44
C THR A 180 9.59 -27.92 8.32
N ALA A 181 9.92 -27.69 9.59
CA ALA A 181 9.14 -26.87 10.50
C ALA A 181 9.06 -25.39 10.04
N ALA A 182 10.18 -24.83 9.57
CA ALA A 182 10.22 -23.49 9.00
C ALA A 182 9.34 -23.39 7.74
N GLY A 183 9.38 -24.41 6.88
CA GLY A 183 8.54 -24.53 5.70
C GLY A 183 7.04 -24.54 6.00
N VAL A 184 6.61 -25.42 6.90
CA VAL A 184 5.21 -25.52 7.34
C VAL A 184 4.74 -24.18 7.94
N THR A 185 5.60 -23.52 8.71
CA THR A 185 5.31 -22.19 9.28
C THR A 185 5.13 -21.14 8.17
N SER A 186 5.95 -21.18 7.13
CA SER A 186 5.84 -20.27 5.98
C SER A 186 4.56 -20.48 5.19
N GLU A 187 4.14 -21.73 4.97
CA GLU A 187 2.88 -22.06 4.30
C GLU A 187 1.65 -21.61 5.12
N PHE A 188 1.71 -21.78 6.45
CA PHE A 188 0.67 -21.27 7.35
C PHE A 188 0.53 -19.75 7.26
N ILE A 189 1.66 -19.03 7.23
CA ILE A 189 1.67 -17.57 7.03
C ILE A 189 1.06 -17.21 5.68
N ALA A 190 1.43 -17.92 4.60
CA ALA A 190 0.86 -17.69 3.27
C ALA A 190 -0.66 -17.90 3.24
N ALA A 191 -1.17 -18.96 3.88
CA ALA A 191 -2.61 -19.22 3.98
C ALA A 191 -3.36 -18.09 4.69
N ILE A 192 -2.81 -17.53 5.78
CA ILE A 192 -3.38 -16.37 6.48
C ILE A 192 -3.43 -15.15 5.54
N PHE A 193 -2.36 -14.88 4.80
CA PHE A 193 -2.35 -13.77 3.84
C PHE A 193 -3.37 -13.96 2.71
N PHE A 194 -3.53 -15.17 2.18
CA PHE A 194 -4.57 -15.48 1.19
C PHE A 194 -5.99 -15.29 1.76
N TYR A 195 -6.21 -15.68 3.01
CA TYR A 195 -7.48 -15.43 3.70
C TYR A 195 -7.78 -13.92 3.80
N PHE A 196 -6.82 -13.11 4.25
CA PHE A 196 -6.99 -11.65 4.28
C PHE A 196 -7.18 -11.03 2.90
N TYR A 197 -6.50 -11.56 1.87
CA TYR A 197 -6.71 -11.14 0.49
C TYR A 197 -8.17 -11.37 0.06
N ASN A 198 -8.70 -12.57 0.25
CA ASN A 198 -10.09 -12.88 -0.09
C ASN A 198 -11.08 -11.99 0.68
N GLN A 199 -10.85 -11.77 1.97
CA GLN A 199 -11.67 -10.86 2.78
C GLN A 199 -11.62 -9.42 2.26
N THR A 200 -10.45 -8.95 1.83
CA THR A 200 -10.25 -7.60 1.27
C THR A 200 -10.98 -7.45 -0.07
N VAL A 201 -10.86 -8.44 -0.96
CA VAL A 201 -11.55 -8.44 -2.26
C VAL A 201 -13.07 -8.45 -2.09
N SER A 202 -13.59 -9.27 -1.17
CA SER A 202 -15.02 -9.28 -0.84
C SER A 202 -15.48 -7.91 -0.33
N LYS A 203 -14.74 -7.28 0.58
CA LYS A 203 -15.08 -5.94 1.09
C LYS A 203 -14.98 -4.85 0.03
N MET A 204 -14.07 -5.00 -0.93
CA MET A 204 -13.96 -4.11 -2.08
C MET A 204 -15.18 -4.23 -3.01
N SER A 205 -15.70 -5.44 -3.22
CA SER A 205 -16.94 -5.67 -3.97
C SER A 205 -18.14 -5.01 -3.27
N ASP A 206 -18.33 -5.28 -1.96
CA ASP A 206 -19.39 -4.66 -1.16
C ASP A 206 -19.36 -3.12 -1.26
N TYR A 207 -18.16 -2.54 -1.36
CA TYR A 207 -17.96 -1.11 -1.46
C TYR A 207 -18.22 -0.57 -2.87
N HIS A 208 -17.80 -1.29 -3.90
CA HIS A 208 -18.09 -0.95 -5.29
C HIS A 208 -19.61 -0.85 -5.53
N ASP A 209 -20.38 -1.80 -4.97
CA ASP A 209 -21.84 -1.78 -5.06
C ASP A 209 -22.43 -0.51 -4.41
N LYS A 210 -21.89 -0.08 -3.26
CA LYS A 210 -22.31 1.16 -2.59
C LYS A 210 -21.94 2.43 -3.36
N LEU A 211 -20.80 2.44 -4.04
CA LEU A 211 -20.41 3.52 -4.97
C LEU A 211 -21.44 3.63 -6.09
N VAL A 212 -21.78 2.51 -6.76
CA VAL A 212 -22.74 2.50 -7.87
C VAL A 212 -24.12 2.99 -7.42
N VAL A 213 -24.57 2.60 -6.22
CA VAL A 213 -25.83 3.13 -5.66
C VAL A 213 -25.74 4.65 -5.45
N THR A 214 -24.66 5.15 -4.85
CA THR A 214 -24.46 6.59 -4.64
C THR A 214 -24.45 7.36 -5.97
N GLN A 215 -23.87 6.78 -7.02
CA GLN A 215 -23.87 7.33 -8.37
C GLN A 215 -25.28 7.46 -8.94
N ASN A 216 -26.07 6.40 -8.85
CA ASN A 216 -27.43 6.37 -9.37
C ASN A 216 -28.31 7.40 -8.65
N ILE A 217 -28.17 7.53 -7.33
CA ILE A 217 -28.89 8.55 -6.54
C ILE A 217 -28.53 9.95 -7.01
N SER A 218 -27.23 10.20 -7.19
CA SER A 218 -26.72 11.50 -7.59
C SER A 218 -27.18 11.90 -8.98
N LEU A 219 -27.16 10.95 -9.92
CA LEU A 219 -27.66 11.16 -11.29
C LEU A 219 -29.17 11.41 -11.28
N ALA A 220 -29.92 10.64 -10.49
CA ALA A 220 -31.36 10.78 -10.37
C ALA A 220 -31.76 12.15 -9.78
N LEU A 221 -31.03 12.65 -8.77
CA LEU A 221 -31.20 13.99 -8.22
C LEU A 221 -30.93 15.08 -9.27
N LYS A 222 -29.84 14.94 -10.03
CA LYS A 222 -29.48 15.90 -11.07
C LYS A 222 -30.51 15.94 -12.21
N ILE A 223 -30.96 14.77 -12.66
CA ILE A 223 -32.03 14.68 -13.66
C ILE A 223 -33.30 15.35 -13.13
N ALA A 224 -33.67 15.11 -11.87
CA ALA A 224 -34.84 15.73 -11.26
C ALA A 224 -34.71 17.26 -11.17
N GLU A 225 -33.50 17.79 -10.93
CA GLU A 225 -33.22 19.23 -10.89
C GLU A 225 -33.31 19.89 -12.27
N ASP A 226 -32.96 19.16 -13.34
CA ASP A 226 -33.02 19.64 -14.73
C ASP A 226 -34.45 19.60 -15.34
N LEU A 227 -35.45 19.02 -14.65
CA LEU A 227 -36.85 18.98 -15.10
C LEU A 227 -37.55 20.35 -15.03
N GLU A 228 -38.58 20.54 -15.85
CA GLU A 228 -39.46 21.72 -15.80
C GLU A 228 -40.18 21.83 -14.43
N THR A 229 -40.53 23.06 -14.03
CA THR A 229 -40.99 23.36 -12.66
C THR A 229 -42.23 22.58 -12.21
N ASP A 230 -43.11 22.18 -13.13
CA ASP A 230 -44.35 21.44 -12.81
C ASP A 230 -44.06 19.99 -12.41
N ASP A 231 -43.14 19.32 -13.12
CA ASP A 231 -42.78 17.91 -12.88
C ASP A 231 -41.66 17.74 -11.83
N ARG A 232 -40.87 18.78 -11.60
CA ARG A 232 -39.71 18.77 -10.69
C ARG A 232 -40.10 18.40 -9.26
N SER A 233 -41.12 19.06 -8.70
CA SER A 233 -41.50 18.86 -7.30
C SER A 233 -42.06 17.46 -7.04
N ASP A 234 -42.83 16.91 -7.97
CA ASP A 234 -43.39 15.57 -7.83
C ASP A 234 -42.30 14.51 -7.97
N THR A 235 -41.42 14.67 -8.97
CA THR A 235 -40.29 13.76 -9.20
C THR A 235 -39.32 13.73 -8.01
N GLN A 236 -38.97 14.89 -7.43
CA GLN A 236 -38.13 14.95 -6.23
C GLN A 236 -38.77 14.25 -5.03
N LYS A 237 -40.09 14.40 -4.86
CA LYS A 237 -40.84 13.77 -3.77
C LYS A 237 -40.84 12.24 -3.92
N GLN A 238 -41.10 11.73 -5.13
CA GLN A 238 -41.00 10.30 -5.43
C GLN A 238 -39.58 9.77 -5.20
N LEU A 239 -38.55 10.54 -5.53
CA LEU A 239 -37.15 10.18 -5.29
C LEU A 239 -36.87 10.02 -3.80
N VAL A 240 -37.29 10.99 -2.98
CA VAL A 240 -37.13 10.95 -1.52
C VAL A 240 -37.86 9.76 -0.91
N ASP A 241 -39.10 9.50 -1.34
CA ASP A 241 -39.89 8.36 -0.86
C ASP A 241 -39.20 7.03 -1.18
N ARG A 242 -38.74 6.85 -2.43
CA ARG A 242 -38.04 5.62 -2.87
C ARG A 242 -36.72 5.39 -2.14
N LEU A 243 -35.94 6.45 -1.89
CA LEU A 243 -34.69 6.35 -1.14
C LEU A 243 -34.93 6.03 0.34
N SER A 244 -35.98 6.60 0.93
CA SER A 244 -36.35 6.37 2.33
C SER A 244 -36.87 4.95 2.55
N GLU A 245 -37.64 4.40 1.61
CA GLU A 245 -38.05 2.99 1.63
C GLU A 245 -36.85 2.03 1.57
N ASN A 246 -35.90 2.30 0.67
CA ASN A 246 -34.73 1.43 0.47
C ASN A 246 -33.77 1.41 1.67
N VAL A 247 -33.54 2.57 2.32
CA VAL A 247 -32.66 2.65 3.52
C VAL A 247 -33.16 1.74 4.66
N ASN A 248 -34.48 1.55 4.77
CA ASN A 248 -35.08 0.67 5.78
C ASN A 248 -34.82 -0.82 5.50
N GLU A 249 -34.72 -1.25 4.24
CA GLU A 249 -34.36 -2.63 3.88
C GLU A 249 -32.91 -2.97 4.29
N TYR A 250 -31.98 -2.03 4.16
CA TYR A 250 -30.58 -2.25 4.54
C TYR A 250 -30.33 -2.22 6.07
N LEU A 251 -31.23 -1.62 6.86
CA LEU A 251 -31.16 -1.64 8.33
C LEU A 251 -31.80 -2.88 8.95
N THR A 252 -32.63 -3.61 8.19
CA THR A 252 -33.38 -4.79 8.67
C THR A 252 -32.81 -6.14 8.22
N ARG A 253 -31.88 -6.17 7.25
CA ARG A 253 -31.11 -7.38 6.93
C ARG A 253 -30.03 -7.62 7.98
N LYS A 254 -30.34 -8.51 8.94
CA LYS A 254 -29.36 -9.19 9.80
C LYS A 254 -28.70 -10.35 9.06
#